data_AF-H8ZKN6-F1
#
_entry.id   AF-H8ZKN6-F1
#
_cell.length_a   1.000
_cell.length_b   1.000
_cell.length_c   1.000
_cell.angle_alpha   90.00
_cell.angle_beta   90.00
_cell.angle_gamma   90.00
#
_symmetry.space_group_name_H-M   'P 1'
#
loop_
_entity.id
_entity.type
_entity.pdbx_description
1 polymer ?
#
loop_
_entity_poly.entity_id
_entity_poly.type
_entity_poly.pdbx_seq_one_letter_code
_entity_poly.pdbx_strand_id
1 'polypeptide(L)'
;AWQTGEWGINTLTNLPMLTLSLAIMMKLGLAPLHFWMPEVLQGISLPTGLILSTWQKIAPMALLIQTSHLINLNLTIALGLASILIGGWGGISQTQLRKIMAFSSIGHLGWIIIVLKFDPQLSLFNFILYLIMTSAMFLSLINISATKILDISISWSKTPALTTTIMLILLSLAGLPPLTGFAPKLLIVTELVKQNATLLASSIMLISMLALFFYLRLAYIVTMTLPPNTPNSLLTWRTPHPTHLPTAIINVMALILLPLTPTLLLL
;
A
#
# COMPACT_ATOMS: atom_id res chain seq x y z
N ALA A 1 -7.27 31.10 -14.33
CA ALA A 1 -7.76 32.44 -13.95
C ALA A 1 -6.91 33.56 -14.53
N TRP A 2 -5.69 33.82 -14.04
CA TRP A 2 -4.89 34.95 -14.56
C TRP A 2 -4.28 34.74 -15.96
N GLN A 3 -3.88 33.51 -16.30
CA GLN A 3 -3.30 33.22 -17.62
C GLN A 3 -4.35 32.83 -18.67
N THR A 4 -5.31 31.99 -18.29
CA THR A 4 -6.29 31.40 -19.22
C THR A 4 -7.70 31.94 -19.06
N GLY A 5 -7.98 32.78 -18.05
CA GLY A 5 -9.34 33.25 -17.76
C GLY A 5 -10.29 32.18 -17.18
N GLU A 6 -9.91 30.90 -17.21
CA GLU A 6 -10.76 29.78 -16.83
C GLU A 6 -10.43 29.21 -15.44
N TRP A 7 -11.41 28.52 -14.85
CA TRP A 7 -11.28 27.72 -13.63
C TRP A 7 -11.30 26.21 -13.92
N GLY A 8 -11.13 25.82 -15.18
CA GLY A 8 -11.06 24.43 -15.61
C GLY A 8 -9.79 23.75 -15.12
N ILE A 9 -9.93 22.52 -14.60
CA ILE A 9 -8.80 21.70 -14.14
C ILE A 9 -7.95 21.21 -15.33
N ASN A 10 -8.55 21.09 -16.51
CA ASN A 10 -7.94 20.45 -17.68
C ASN A 10 -7.07 21.38 -18.53
N THR A 11 -7.05 22.69 -18.24
CA THR A 11 -6.35 23.70 -19.07
C THR A 11 -5.12 24.31 -18.40
N LEU A 12 -4.46 23.54 -17.52
CA LEU A 12 -3.25 23.98 -16.82
C LEU A 12 -2.03 23.98 -17.75
N THR A 13 -1.21 25.04 -17.67
CA THR A 13 0.09 25.13 -18.34
C THR A 13 1.17 24.34 -17.58
N ASN A 14 2.31 24.07 -18.23
CA ASN A 14 3.36 23.19 -17.68
C ASN A 14 3.91 23.63 -16.31
N LEU A 15 4.12 24.93 -16.07
CA LEU A 15 4.69 25.45 -14.82
C LEU A 15 3.75 25.28 -13.62
N PRO A 16 2.50 25.76 -13.67
CA PRO A 16 1.49 25.49 -12.64
C PRO A 16 1.22 23.99 -12.42
N MET A 17 1.31 23.17 -13.48
CA MET A 17 1.10 21.73 -13.33
C MET A 17 2.22 21.04 -12.54
N LEU A 18 3.47 21.47 -12.71
CA LEU A 18 4.59 20.98 -11.91
C LEU A 18 4.39 21.28 -10.42
N THR A 19 4.03 22.51 -10.08
CA THR A 19 3.81 22.89 -8.67
C THR A 19 2.59 22.18 -8.08
N LEU A 20 1.51 22.05 -8.83
CA LEU A 20 0.33 21.29 -8.42
C LEU A 20 0.68 19.81 -8.19
N SER A 21 1.41 19.18 -9.12
CA SER A 21 1.81 17.78 -8.99
C SER A 21 2.66 17.56 -7.73
N LEU A 22 3.65 18.42 -7.45
CA LEU A 22 4.47 18.33 -6.24
C LEU A 22 3.64 18.49 -4.96
N ALA A 23 2.69 19.43 -4.94
CA ALA A 23 1.80 19.63 -3.80
C ALA A 23 0.90 18.40 -3.55
N ILE A 24 0.39 17.78 -4.60
CA ILE A 24 -0.41 16.56 -4.48
C ILE A 24 0.47 15.38 -4.02
N MET A 25 1.69 15.24 -4.57
CA MET A 25 2.63 14.20 -4.15
C MET A 25 3.05 14.36 -2.68
N MET A 26 3.15 15.60 -2.17
CA MET A 26 3.35 15.88 -0.75
C MET A 26 2.19 15.35 0.10
N LYS A 27 0.94 15.63 -0.31
CA LYS A 27 -0.26 15.15 0.39
C LYS A 27 -0.38 13.62 0.39
N LEU A 28 0.05 12.96 -0.68
CA LEU A 28 0.06 11.49 -0.75
C LEU A 28 1.19 10.87 0.09
N GLY A 29 2.21 11.66 0.47
CA GLY A 29 3.33 11.23 1.30
C GLY A 29 4.44 10.54 0.51
N LEU A 30 4.68 10.96 -0.74
CA LEU A 30 5.73 10.37 -1.58
C LEU A 30 7.10 10.93 -1.29
N ALA A 31 8.13 10.13 -1.56
CA ALA A 31 9.50 10.59 -1.46
C ALA A 31 9.79 11.69 -2.50
N PRO A 32 10.56 12.74 -2.15
CA PRO A 32 11.27 12.94 -0.88
C PRO A 32 10.41 13.49 0.27
N LEU A 33 9.19 13.95 -0.01
CA LEU A 33 8.26 14.60 0.94
C LEU A 33 7.50 13.62 1.86
N HIS A 34 8.06 12.45 2.10
CA HIS A 34 7.43 11.32 2.80
C HIS A 34 7.60 11.35 4.32
N PHE A 35 8.50 12.19 4.86
CA PHE A 35 8.94 12.15 6.26
C PHE A 35 7.78 12.27 7.28
N TRP A 36 6.75 13.04 6.95
CA TRP A 36 5.60 13.21 7.84
C TRP A 36 4.78 11.92 8.03
N MET A 37 4.72 11.06 7.01
CA MET A 37 3.78 9.94 6.99
C MET A 37 4.11 8.86 8.04
N PRO A 38 5.36 8.36 8.17
CA PRO A 38 5.69 7.37 9.21
C PRO A 38 5.56 7.91 10.64
N GLU A 39 5.88 9.18 10.87
CA GLU A 39 5.81 9.79 12.20
C GLU A 39 4.37 10.00 12.65
N VAL A 40 3.53 10.56 11.78
CA VAL A 40 2.11 10.77 12.07
C VAL A 40 1.40 9.44 12.28
N LEU A 41 1.63 8.43 11.42
CA LEU A 41 1.03 7.11 11.60
C LEU A 41 1.46 6.45 12.91
N GLN A 42 2.69 6.67 13.38
CA GLN A 42 3.12 6.12 14.66
C GLN A 42 2.41 6.76 15.85
N GLY A 43 2.14 8.07 15.78
CA GLY A 43 1.54 8.86 16.86
C GLY A 43 0.03 8.71 17.03
N ILE A 44 -0.67 8.16 16.03
CA ILE A 44 -2.13 7.99 16.04
C ILE A 44 -2.58 6.56 16.32
N SER A 45 -3.86 6.39 16.65
CA SER A 45 -4.48 5.09 16.90
C SER A 45 -4.66 4.28 15.60
N LEU A 46 -4.82 2.95 15.69
CA LEU A 46 -5.02 2.11 14.49
C LEU A 46 -6.25 2.50 13.65
N PRO A 47 -7.43 2.83 14.22
CA PRO A 47 -8.60 3.25 13.43
C PRO A 47 -8.37 4.58 12.70
N THR A 48 -7.70 5.54 13.35
CA THR A 48 -7.37 6.82 12.70
C THR A 48 -6.29 6.64 11.64
N GLY A 49 -5.33 5.74 11.87
CA GLY A 49 -4.35 5.31 10.87
C GLY A 49 -4.98 4.66 9.64
N LEU A 50 -6.03 3.85 9.82
CA LEU A 50 -6.81 3.30 8.70
C LEU A 50 -7.39 4.44 7.85
N ILE A 51 -8.06 5.43 8.48
CA ILE A 51 -8.66 6.57 7.77
C ILE A 51 -7.59 7.38 7.03
N LEU A 52 -6.45 7.64 7.67
CA LEU A 52 -5.34 8.39 7.07
C LEU A 52 -4.71 7.64 5.89
N SER A 53 -4.53 6.33 6.00
CA SER A 53 -3.90 5.50 4.96
C SER A 53 -4.81 5.19 3.77
N THR A 54 -6.13 5.35 3.93
CA THR A 54 -7.14 5.02 2.91
C THR A 54 -7.88 6.27 2.42
N TRP A 55 -8.79 6.81 3.25
CA TRP A 55 -9.70 7.89 2.90
C TRP A 55 -8.98 9.16 2.45
N GLN A 56 -7.94 9.57 3.17
CA GLN A 56 -7.19 10.80 2.86
C GLN A 56 -6.42 10.72 1.54
N LYS A 57 -6.20 9.52 0.99
CA LYS A 57 -5.52 9.34 -0.30
C LYS A 57 -6.47 9.39 -1.50
N ILE A 58 -7.78 9.26 -1.30
CA ILE A 58 -8.77 9.18 -2.39
C ILE A 58 -8.83 10.50 -3.18
N ALA A 59 -9.06 11.62 -2.50
CA ALA A 59 -9.21 12.92 -3.19
C ALA A 59 -7.92 13.37 -3.92
N PRO A 60 -6.72 13.29 -3.32
CA PRO A 60 -5.48 13.59 -4.03
C PRO A 60 -5.24 12.67 -5.24
N MET A 61 -5.55 11.38 -5.13
CA MET A 61 -5.41 10.44 -6.25
C MET A 61 -6.40 10.75 -7.38
N ALA A 62 -7.65 11.10 -7.06
CA ALA A 62 -8.64 11.48 -8.08
C ALA A 62 -8.18 12.69 -8.91
N LEU A 63 -7.60 13.70 -8.26
CA LEU A 63 -7.04 14.87 -8.96
C LEU A 63 -5.86 14.51 -9.86
N LEU A 64 -4.98 13.61 -9.43
CA LEU A 64 -3.87 13.12 -10.26
C LEU A 64 -4.36 12.34 -11.48
N ILE A 65 -5.37 11.50 -11.33
CA ILE A 65 -5.95 10.74 -12.45
C ILE A 65 -6.59 11.70 -13.45
N GLN A 66 -7.37 12.67 -12.98
CA GLN A 66 -8.00 13.69 -13.83
C GLN A 66 -6.97 14.52 -14.61
N THR A 67 -5.83 14.83 -13.98
CA THR A 67 -4.76 15.64 -14.59
C THR A 67 -3.65 14.80 -15.23
N SER A 68 -3.81 13.49 -15.35
CA SER A 68 -2.76 12.53 -15.78
C SER A 68 -2.07 12.91 -17.09
N HIS A 69 -2.84 13.38 -18.08
CA HIS A 69 -2.31 13.80 -19.38
C HIS A 69 -1.40 15.04 -19.32
N LEU A 70 -1.55 15.90 -18.31
CA LEU A 70 -0.81 17.15 -18.16
C LEU A 70 0.47 16.98 -17.34
N ILE A 71 0.62 15.87 -16.62
CA ILE A 71 1.75 15.67 -15.70
C ILE A 71 3.06 15.46 -16.46
N ASN A 72 4.16 15.99 -15.94
CA ASN A 72 5.49 15.72 -16.48
C ASN A 72 5.93 14.27 -16.19
N LEU A 73 6.31 13.54 -17.23
CA LEU A 73 6.73 12.14 -17.16
C LEU A 73 8.02 11.95 -16.34
N ASN A 74 8.98 12.86 -16.47
CA ASN A 74 10.25 12.74 -15.76
C ASN A 74 10.05 12.90 -14.25
N LEU A 75 9.10 13.76 -13.85
CA LEU A 75 8.74 13.97 -12.46
C LEU A 75 8.07 12.73 -11.86
N THR A 76 7.12 12.10 -12.56
CA THR A 76 6.44 10.90 -12.05
C THR A 76 7.40 9.72 -11.91
N ILE A 77 8.30 9.53 -12.88
CA ILE A 77 9.33 8.48 -12.81
C ILE A 77 10.28 8.72 -11.65
N ALA A 78 10.80 9.95 -11.49
CA ALA A 78 11.76 10.27 -10.43
C ALA A 78 11.15 10.06 -9.03
N LEU A 79 9.96 10.61 -8.77
CA LEU A 79 9.28 10.48 -7.47
C LEU A 79 8.80 9.04 -7.23
N GLY A 80 8.35 8.36 -8.28
CA GLY A 80 7.95 6.95 -8.24
C GLY A 80 9.12 6.05 -7.84
N LEU A 81 10.26 6.13 -8.52
CA LEU A 81 11.44 5.33 -8.18
C LEU A 81 11.96 5.64 -6.77
N ALA A 82 12.05 6.93 -6.40
CA ALA A 82 12.48 7.34 -5.07
C ALA A 82 11.57 6.78 -3.97
N SER A 83 10.25 6.77 -4.19
CA SER A 83 9.30 6.27 -3.20
C SER A 83 9.33 4.74 -3.07
N ILE A 84 9.54 3.99 -4.14
CA ILE A 84 9.71 2.53 -4.05
C ILE A 84 11.01 2.20 -3.29
N LEU A 85 12.11 2.91 -3.58
CA LEU A 85 13.40 2.76 -2.88
C LEU A 85 13.27 3.05 -1.38
N ILE A 86 12.73 4.21 -1.03
CA ILE A 86 12.61 4.67 0.34
C ILE A 86 11.57 3.86 1.12
N GLY A 87 10.46 3.47 0.49
CA GLY A 87 9.49 2.55 1.08
C GLY A 87 10.10 1.20 1.40
N GLY A 88 10.90 0.63 0.48
CA GLY A 88 11.63 -0.61 0.70
C GLY A 88 12.65 -0.49 1.83
N TRP A 89 13.61 0.43 1.71
CA TRP A 89 14.70 0.59 2.68
C TRP A 89 14.19 1.00 4.07
N GLY A 90 13.27 1.97 4.12
CA GLY A 90 12.71 2.48 5.37
C GLY A 90 11.95 1.43 6.16
N GLY A 91 11.25 0.51 5.48
CA GLY A 91 10.49 -0.58 6.12
C GLY A 91 11.37 -1.64 6.81
N ILE A 92 12.58 -1.88 6.31
CA ILE A 92 13.47 -2.92 6.82
C ILE A 92 13.85 -2.67 8.29
N SER A 93 14.09 -1.43 8.70
CA SER A 93 14.58 -1.14 10.05
C SER A 93 13.47 -1.05 11.12
N GLN A 94 12.19 -1.09 10.73
CA GLN A 94 11.09 -0.79 11.64
C GLN A 94 10.59 -2.02 12.40
N THR A 95 10.34 -1.84 13.69
CA THR A 95 9.69 -2.83 14.57
C THR A 95 8.23 -2.47 14.92
N GLN A 96 7.85 -1.22 14.65
CA GLN A 96 6.50 -0.71 14.88
C GLN A 96 5.66 -0.96 13.63
N LEU A 97 4.51 -1.61 13.79
CA LEU A 97 3.67 -2.01 12.67
C LEU A 97 3.10 -0.80 11.93
N ARG A 98 2.75 0.27 12.64
CA ARG A 98 2.24 1.49 12.03
C ARG A 98 3.26 2.14 11.10
N LYS A 99 4.54 2.16 11.47
CA LYS A 99 5.62 2.63 10.59
C LYS A 99 5.86 1.71 9.41
N ILE A 100 5.79 0.40 9.61
CA ILE A 100 5.88 -0.57 8.50
C ILE A 100 4.75 -0.32 7.48
N MET A 101 3.52 -0.12 7.97
CA MET A 101 2.37 0.22 7.13
C MET A 101 2.49 1.58 6.44
N ALA A 102 3.21 2.53 7.05
CA ALA A 102 3.54 3.80 6.41
C ALA A 102 4.48 3.59 5.23
N PHE A 103 5.59 2.87 5.45
CA PHE A 103 6.58 2.61 4.41
C PHE A 103 6.05 1.72 3.28
N SER A 104 5.16 0.76 3.59
CA SER A 104 4.43 0.04 2.55
C SER A 104 3.59 0.97 1.69
N SER A 105 2.84 1.90 2.31
CA SER A 105 2.02 2.87 1.57
C SER A 105 2.86 3.74 0.63
N ILE A 106 4.06 4.16 1.07
CA ILE A 106 5.00 4.94 0.25
C ILE A 106 5.45 4.12 -0.97
N GLY A 107 5.82 2.85 -0.75
CA GLY A 107 6.24 1.96 -1.83
C GLY A 107 5.13 1.66 -2.84
N HIS A 108 3.92 1.33 -2.36
CA HIS A 108 2.77 1.06 -3.24
C HIS A 108 2.34 2.30 -4.04
N LEU A 109 2.34 3.49 -3.43
CA LEU A 109 2.05 4.73 -4.16
C LEU A 109 3.11 5.02 -5.23
N GLY A 110 4.37 4.65 -5.00
CA GLY A 110 5.41 4.73 -6.02
C GLY A 110 5.07 3.94 -7.28
N TRP A 111 4.60 2.70 -7.13
CA TRP A 111 4.11 1.89 -8.25
C TRP A 111 2.93 2.53 -8.98
N ILE A 112 1.98 3.10 -8.23
CA ILE A 112 0.78 3.73 -8.78
C ILE A 112 1.14 4.95 -9.65
N ILE A 113 2.10 5.77 -9.22
CA ILE A 113 2.45 7.02 -9.90
C ILE A 113 3.28 6.81 -11.15
N ILE A 114 4.12 5.78 -11.17
CA ILE A 114 4.92 5.47 -12.36
C ILE A 114 4.00 5.19 -13.55
N VAL A 115 2.92 4.45 -13.34
CA VAL A 115 1.99 4.10 -14.43
C VAL A 115 0.94 5.16 -14.71
N LEU A 116 0.69 6.09 -13.80
CA LEU A 116 -0.33 7.15 -13.94
C LEU A 116 -0.36 7.81 -15.33
N LYS A 117 0.81 8.09 -15.93
CA LYS A 117 0.92 8.73 -17.24
C LYS A 117 0.86 7.75 -18.43
N PHE A 118 1.26 6.49 -18.23
CA PHE A 118 1.21 5.47 -19.27
C PHE A 118 -0.21 4.92 -19.42
N ASP A 119 -0.83 4.55 -18.30
CA ASP A 119 -2.20 4.07 -18.25
C ASP A 119 -2.88 4.50 -16.94
N PRO A 120 -3.74 5.54 -16.97
CA PRO A 120 -4.44 6.01 -15.78
C PRO A 120 -5.44 4.97 -15.24
N GLN A 121 -5.99 4.09 -16.09
CA GLN A 121 -6.93 3.05 -15.65
C GLN A 121 -6.22 2.00 -14.81
N LEU A 122 -5.03 1.55 -15.23
CA LEU A 122 -4.21 0.65 -14.43
C LEU A 122 -3.77 1.28 -13.11
N SER A 123 -3.50 2.58 -13.09
CA SER A 123 -3.17 3.31 -11.85
C SER A 123 -4.34 3.29 -10.86
N LEU A 124 -5.57 3.47 -11.35
CA LEU A 124 -6.80 3.40 -10.56
C LEU A 124 -7.01 1.99 -10.01
N PHE A 125 -6.86 0.98 -10.86
CA PHE A 125 -6.98 -0.43 -10.48
C PHE A 125 -6.01 -0.79 -9.34
N ASN A 126 -4.72 -0.42 -9.48
CA ASN A 126 -3.72 -0.66 -8.44
C ASN A 126 -4.05 0.11 -7.15
N PHE A 127 -4.54 1.34 -7.26
CA PHE A 127 -4.97 2.12 -6.09
C PHE A 127 -6.14 1.47 -5.34
N ILE A 128 -7.15 0.96 -6.05
CA ILE A 128 -8.29 0.24 -5.44
C ILE A 128 -7.81 -1.01 -4.71
N LEU A 129 -6.95 -1.84 -5.34
CA LEU A 129 -6.39 -3.02 -4.69
C LEU A 129 -5.56 -2.66 -3.46
N TYR A 130 -4.77 -1.59 -3.54
CA TYR A 130 -4.04 -1.06 -2.40
C TYR A 130 -4.97 -0.67 -1.24
N LEU A 131 -6.10 0.01 -1.50
CA LEU A 131 -7.07 0.36 -0.46
C LEU A 131 -7.70 -0.89 0.18
N ILE A 132 -8.02 -1.91 -0.60
CA ILE A 132 -8.58 -3.18 -0.10
C ILE A 132 -7.55 -3.90 0.79
N MET A 133 -6.30 -4.04 0.33
CA MET A 133 -5.27 -4.75 1.10
C MET A 133 -4.86 -3.99 2.38
N THR A 134 -4.76 -2.66 2.33
CA THR A 134 -4.43 -1.86 3.52
C THR A 134 -5.57 -1.84 4.54
N SER A 135 -6.82 -1.73 4.11
CA SER A 135 -7.97 -1.84 5.01
C SER A 135 -8.04 -3.23 5.65
N ALA A 136 -7.81 -4.31 4.90
CA ALA A 136 -7.70 -5.67 5.42
C ALA A 136 -6.66 -5.76 6.56
N MET A 137 -5.45 -5.25 6.29
CA MET A 137 -4.37 -5.28 7.26
C MET A 137 -4.69 -4.44 8.50
N PHE A 138 -5.14 -3.19 8.36
CA PHE A 138 -5.48 -2.36 9.53
C PHE A 138 -6.64 -2.94 10.35
N LEU A 139 -7.68 -3.47 9.72
CA LEU A 139 -8.80 -4.12 10.43
C LEU A 139 -8.33 -5.35 11.20
N SER A 140 -7.46 -6.17 10.62
CA SER A 140 -6.87 -7.32 11.30
C SER A 140 -6.02 -6.91 12.52
N LEU A 141 -5.24 -5.83 12.40
CA LEU A 141 -4.47 -5.26 13.50
C LEU A 141 -5.35 -4.70 14.62
N ILE A 142 -6.48 -4.06 14.26
CA ILE A 142 -7.46 -3.53 15.22
C ILE A 142 -8.08 -4.68 16.02
N ASN A 143 -8.47 -5.78 15.36
CA ASN A 143 -9.06 -6.95 16.02
C ASN A 143 -8.12 -7.61 17.04
N ILE A 144 -6.80 -7.58 16.79
CA ILE A 144 -5.78 -8.15 17.70
C ILE A 144 -5.21 -7.09 18.66
N SER A 145 -5.52 -5.80 18.45
CA SER A 145 -4.92 -4.67 19.15
C SER A 145 -3.37 -4.64 19.08
N ALA A 146 -2.79 -5.10 17.97
CA ALA A 146 -1.35 -5.25 17.82
C ALA A 146 -0.68 -3.99 17.27
N THR A 147 0.36 -3.51 17.94
CA THR A 147 1.09 -2.28 17.54
C THR A 147 2.56 -2.50 17.22
N LYS A 148 3.16 -3.51 17.86
CA LYS A 148 4.54 -3.95 17.66
C LYS A 148 4.56 -5.35 17.04
N ILE A 149 5.67 -5.69 16.38
CA ILE A 149 5.88 -7.04 15.83
C ILE A 149 5.65 -8.13 16.90
N LEU A 150 6.13 -7.89 18.12
CA LEU A 150 6.00 -8.83 19.24
C LEU A 150 4.52 -9.09 19.61
N ASP A 151 3.67 -8.07 19.53
CA ASP A 151 2.23 -8.20 19.82
C ASP A 151 1.54 -9.14 18.82
N ILE A 152 1.89 -9.06 17.53
CA ILE A 152 1.35 -10.01 16.53
C ILE A 152 1.94 -11.40 16.76
N SER A 153 3.22 -11.53 17.09
CA SER A 153 3.85 -12.84 17.26
C SER A 153 3.17 -13.70 18.35
N ILE A 154 2.71 -13.07 19.45
CA ILE A 154 2.00 -13.76 20.55
C ILE A 154 0.52 -14.03 20.19
N SER A 155 0.00 -13.39 19.15
CA SER A 155 -1.42 -13.55 18.77
C SER A 155 -1.75 -14.91 18.17
N TRP A 156 -0.74 -15.66 17.70
CA TRP A 156 -0.92 -17.02 17.17
C TRP A 156 -1.64 -17.93 18.17
N SER A 157 -1.27 -17.84 19.46
CA SER A 157 -1.89 -18.66 20.50
C SER A 157 -3.30 -18.22 20.87
N LYS A 158 -3.71 -16.99 20.53
CA LYS A 158 -5.02 -16.43 20.90
C LYS A 158 -6.02 -16.62 19.77
N THR A 159 -5.64 -16.27 18.55
CA THR A 159 -6.53 -16.21 17.38
C THR A 159 -5.83 -16.75 16.12
N PRO A 160 -5.52 -18.05 16.07
CA PRO A 160 -4.67 -18.64 15.01
C PRO A 160 -5.21 -18.38 13.60
N ALA A 161 -6.53 -18.49 13.40
CA ALA A 161 -7.16 -18.22 12.11
C ALA A 161 -6.96 -16.79 11.60
N LEU A 162 -6.97 -15.79 12.48
CA LEU A 162 -6.73 -14.40 12.07
C LEU A 162 -5.23 -14.14 11.82
N THR A 163 -4.35 -14.82 12.55
CA THR A 163 -2.91 -14.70 12.30
C THR A 163 -2.47 -15.31 10.97
N THR A 164 -3.09 -16.42 10.53
CA THR A 164 -2.84 -16.98 9.21
C THR A 164 -3.36 -16.06 8.11
N THR A 165 -4.52 -15.42 8.27
CA THR A 165 -4.99 -14.45 7.28
C THR A 165 -4.11 -13.19 7.23
N ILE A 166 -3.60 -12.70 8.37
CA ILE A 166 -2.62 -11.60 8.42
C ILE A 166 -1.36 -11.95 7.61
N MET A 167 -0.82 -13.15 7.81
CA MET A 167 0.33 -13.62 7.04
C MET A 167 0.05 -13.59 5.54
N LEU A 168 -1.10 -14.13 5.11
CA LEU A 168 -1.48 -14.12 3.69
C LEU A 168 -1.67 -12.70 3.14
N ILE A 169 -2.22 -11.77 3.92
CA ILE A 169 -2.36 -10.35 3.52
C ILE A 169 -0.98 -9.67 3.40
N LEU A 170 -0.04 -9.97 4.28
CA LEU A 170 1.33 -9.46 4.17
C LEU A 170 2.02 -9.96 2.89
N LEU A 171 1.80 -11.23 2.53
CA LEU A 171 2.30 -11.81 1.28
C LEU A 171 1.58 -11.24 0.05
N SER A 172 0.30 -10.87 0.16
CA SER A 172 -0.43 -10.21 -0.93
C SER A 172 0.09 -8.79 -1.15
N LEU A 173 0.35 -8.02 -0.09
CA LEU A 173 1.03 -6.72 -0.18
C LEU A 173 2.45 -6.85 -0.77
N ALA A 174 3.18 -7.91 -0.43
CA ALA A 174 4.47 -8.23 -1.06
C ALA A 174 4.33 -8.52 -2.57
N GLY A 175 3.15 -8.90 -3.04
CA GLY A 175 2.83 -9.15 -4.44
C GLY A 175 3.40 -10.48 -4.92
N LEU A 176 3.24 -11.54 -4.13
CA LEU A 176 3.62 -12.90 -4.53
C LEU A 176 2.49 -13.59 -5.33
N PRO A 177 2.80 -14.36 -6.38
CA PRO A 177 1.82 -15.27 -6.98
C PRO A 177 1.50 -16.34 -5.92
N PRO A 178 0.24 -16.76 -5.65
CA PRO A 178 -1.04 -16.64 -6.36
C PRO A 178 -2.03 -15.59 -5.78
N LEU A 179 -1.52 -14.55 -5.11
CA LEU A 179 -2.34 -13.58 -4.39
C LEU A 179 -2.69 -12.34 -5.24
N THR A 180 -3.70 -11.58 -4.79
CA THR A 180 -4.23 -10.41 -5.53
C THR A 180 -3.19 -9.34 -5.84
N GLY A 181 -2.31 -9.01 -4.89
CA GLY A 181 -1.34 -7.93 -5.06
C GLY A 181 -0.22 -8.24 -6.06
N PHE A 182 -0.15 -9.47 -6.57
CA PHE A 182 0.70 -9.79 -7.73
C PHE A 182 0.15 -9.21 -9.03
N ALA A 183 -1.18 -9.21 -9.21
CA ALA A 183 -1.83 -8.74 -10.43
C ALA A 183 -1.42 -7.32 -10.85
N PRO A 184 -1.52 -6.28 -10.00
CA PRO A 184 -1.18 -4.93 -10.41
C PRO A 184 0.31 -4.79 -10.76
N LYS A 185 1.21 -5.44 -10.00
CA LYS A 185 2.65 -5.37 -10.29
C LYS A 185 3.00 -6.01 -11.64
N LEU A 186 2.42 -7.18 -11.92
CA LEU A 186 2.60 -7.85 -13.21
C LEU A 186 2.08 -6.98 -14.35
N LEU A 187 0.85 -6.47 -14.23
CA LEU A 187 0.24 -5.66 -15.28
C LEU A 187 1.04 -4.37 -15.53
N ILE A 188 1.50 -3.71 -14.47
CA ILE A 188 2.35 -2.51 -14.58
C ILE A 188 3.62 -2.82 -15.37
N VAL A 189 4.30 -3.92 -15.03
CA VAL A 189 5.51 -4.32 -15.75
C VAL A 189 5.20 -4.61 -17.21
N THR A 190 4.10 -5.31 -17.51
CA THR A 190 3.72 -5.57 -18.91
C THR A 190 3.44 -4.28 -19.68
N GLU A 191 2.79 -3.30 -19.06
CA GLU A 191 2.48 -2.03 -19.72
C GLU A 191 3.73 -1.20 -19.97
N LEU A 192 4.66 -1.15 -19.00
CA LEU A 192 5.96 -0.50 -19.19
C LEU A 192 6.79 -1.14 -20.30
N VAL A 193 6.75 -2.48 -20.42
CA VAL A 193 7.44 -3.20 -21.50
C VAL A 193 6.80 -2.90 -22.86
N LYS A 194 5.48 -2.83 -22.96
CA LYS A 194 4.78 -2.43 -24.21
C LYS A 194 5.19 -1.02 -24.66
N GLN A 195 5.43 -0.12 -23.72
CA GLN A 195 5.87 1.26 -24.00
C GLN A 195 7.39 1.39 -24.22
N ASN A 196 8.10 0.28 -24.45
CA ASN A 196 9.57 0.20 -24.60
C ASN A 196 10.39 0.71 -23.40
N ALA A 197 9.78 0.89 -22.22
CA ALA A 197 10.43 1.32 -21.00
C ALA A 197 10.99 0.13 -20.18
N THR A 198 11.70 -0.79 -20.86
CA THR A 198 12.19 -2.04 -20.26
C THR A 198 13.19 -1.82 -19.12
N LEU A 199 14.10 -0.84 -19.27
CA LEU A 199 15.05 -0.48 -18.22
C LEU A 199 14.33 -0.01 -16.95
N LEU A 200 13.31 0.84 -17.11
CA LEU A 200 12.49 1.32 -16.00
C LEU A 200 11.79 0.15 -15.30
N ALA A 201 11.14 -0.73 -16.06
CA ALA A 201 10.47 -1.92 -15.52
C ALA A 201 11.44 -2.82 -14.73
N SER A 202 12.65 -3.06 -15.25
CA SER A 202 13.66 -3.87 -14.57
C SER A 202 14.13 -3.23 -13.25
N SER A 203 14.35 -1.92 -13.24
CA SER A 203 14.80 -1.20 -12.03
C SER A 203 13.74 -1.25 -10.93
N ILE A 204 12.48 -1.02 -11.26
CA ILE A 204 11.36 -1.06 -10.32
C ILE A 204 11.21 -2.46 -9.70
N MET A 205 11.32 -3.51 -10.54
CA MET A 205 11.24 -4.89 -10.05
C MET A 205 12.37 -5.20 -9.07
N LEU A 206 13.61 -4.85 -9.39
CA LEU A 206 14.76 -5.04 -8.49
C LEU A 206 14.58 -4.32 -7.15
N ILE A 207 14.14 -3.06 -7.20
CA ILE A 207 13.92 -2.26 -5.99
C ILE A 207 12.79 -2.85 -5.14
N SER A 208 11.73 -3.35 -5.77
CA SER A 208 10.57 -3.91 -5.06
C SER A 208 10.90 -5.15 -4.22
N MET A 209 11.99 -5.85 -4.54
CA MET A 209 12.48 -6.97 -3.73
C MET A 209 12.90 -6.54 -2.31
N LEU A 210 13.33 -5.28 -2.12
CA LEU A 210 13.61 -4.73 -0.79
C LEU A 210 12.35 -4.70 0.08
N ALA A 211 11.21 -4.33 -0.51
CA ALA A 211 9.94 -4.33 0.21
C ALA A 211 9.50 -5.75 0.55
N LEU A 212 9.68 -6.70 -0.37
CA LEU A 212 9.39 -8.11 -0.16
C LEU A 212 10.16 -8.69 1.04
N PHE A 213 11.42 -8.30 1.25
CA PHE A 213 12.22 -8.77 2.39
C PHE A 213 11.57 -8.47 3.75
N PHE A 214 11.10 -7.24 3.99
CA PHE A 214 10.53 -6.90 5.30
C PHE A 214 9.16 -7.57 5.51
N TYR A 215 8.37 -7.80 4.46
CA TYR A 215 7.12 -8.56 4.54
C TYR A 215 7.37 -10.02 4.88
N LEU A 216 8.36 -10.66 4.23
CA LEU A 216 8.74 -12.04 4.55
C LEU A 216 9.25 -12.16 5.99
N ARG A 217 10.04 -11.20 6.47
CA ARG A 217 10.46 -11.16 7.87
C ARG A 217 9.27 -11.11 8.83
N LEU A 218 8.27 -10.28 8.53
CA LEU A 218 7.05 -10.21 9.33
C LEU A 218 6.27 -11.52 9.29
N ALA A 219 6.04 -12.09 8.11
CA ALA A 219 5.36 -13.37 7.97
C ALA A 219 6.08 -14.48 8.77
N TYR A 220 7.41 -14.51 8.71
CA TYR A 220 8.23 -15.45 9.47
C TYR A 220 8.02 -15.33 10.99
N ILE A 221 8.07 -14.11 11.53
CA ILE A 221 7.90 -13.87 12.97
C ILE A 221 6.48 -14.19 13.46
N VAL A 222 5.47 -14.00 12.60
CA VAL A 222 4.06 -14.16 12.99
C VAL A 222 3.61 -15.61 13.04
N THR A 223 4.04 -16.45 12.09
CA THR A 223 3.50 -17.82 11.97
C THR A 223 4.56 -18.91 11.97
N MET A 224 5.75 -18.66 11.42
CA MET A 224 6.77 -19.70 11.24
C MET A 224 7.63 -19.90 12.50
N THR A 225 7.59 -18.96 13.44
CA THR A 225 8.20 -19.09 14.76
C THR A 225 7.14 -18.96 15.85
N LEU A 226 7.25 -19.79 16.90
CA LEU A 226 6.41 -19.69 18.09
C LEU A 226 7.19 -18.96 19.19
N PRO A 227 6.96 -17.65 19.41
CA PRO A 227 7.57 -16.93 20.52
C PRO A 227 7.02 -17.41 21.88
N PRO A 228 7.75 -17.19 22.98
CA PRO A 228 7.26 -17.56 24.30
C PRO A 228 6.00 -16.75 24.66
N ASN A 229 4.94 -17.47 25.04
CA ASN A 229 3.69 -16.86 25.48
C ASN A 229 3.76 -16.40 26.94
N THR A 230 2.99 -15.36 27.27
CA THR A 230 2.81 -14.92 28.65
C THR A 230 1.83 -15.83 29.41
N PRO A 231 2.00 -16.02 30.73
CA PRO A 231 1.14 -16.91 31.53
C PRO A 231 -0.35 -16.51 31.51
N ASN A 232 -0.65 -15.22 31.31
CA ASN A 232 -2.02 -14.70 31.23
C ASN A 232 -2.77 -15.11 29.94
N SER A 233 -2.12 -15.76 28.98
CA SER A 233 -2.74 -16.20 27.73
C SER A 233 -3.88 -17.22 27.93
N LEU A 234 -3.81 -18.05 28.98
CA LEU A 234 -4.83 -19.05 29.30
C LEU A 234 -6.23 -18.45 29.56
N LEU A 235 -6.27 -17.22 30.08
CA LEU A 235 -7.53 -16.49 30.32
C LEU A 235 -8.22 -16.12 29.00
N THR A 236 -7.45 -15.75 27.99
CA THR A 236 -7.99 -15.37 26.67
C THR A 236 -8.59 -16.54 25.89
N TRP A 237 -8.18 -17.78 26.20
CA TRP A 237 -8.75 -18.98 25.57
C TRP A 237 -10.19 -19.28 26.01
N ARG A 238 -10.60 -18.76 27.18
CA ARG A 238 -11.94 -19.03 27.73
C ARG A 238 -13.00 -18.09 27.17
N THR A 239 -12.60 -16.97 26.58
CA THR A 239 -13.52 -15.96 26.04
C THR A 239 -13.61 -16.08 24.52
N PRO A 240 -14.80 -16.32 23.95
CA PRO A 240 -14.96 -16.27 22.50
C PRO A 240 -14.82 -14.82 22.02
N HIS A 241 -13.91 -14.58 21.09
CA HIS A 241 -13.82 -13.30 20.40
C HIS A 241 -14.65 -13.37 19.10
N PRO A 242 -15.77 -12.63 19.00
CA PRO A 242 -16.57 -12.64 17.77
C PRO A 242 -15.79 -11.97 16.64
N THR A 243 -15.68 -12.65 15.49
CA THR A 243 -15.10 -12.06 14.28
C THR A 243 -16.09 -11.08 13.67
N HIS A 244 -15.69 -9.84 13.46
CA HIS A 244 -16.51 -8.88 12.74
C HIS A 244 -16.66 -9.28 11.26
N LEU A 245 -17.89 -9.57 10.82
CA LEU A 245 -18.24 -9.89 9.43
C LEU A 245 -17.57 -8.98 8.38
N PRO A 246 -17.55 -7.63 8.52
CA PRO A 246 -16.90 -6.78 7.51
C PRO A 246 -15.39 -7.05 7.37
N THR A 247 -14.72 -7.43 8.46
CA THR A 247 -13.28 -7.75 8.41
C THR A 247 -13.02 -9.05 7.66
N ALA A 248 -13.91 -10.04 7.78
CA ALA A 248 -13.79 -11.28 7.02
C ALA A 248 -13.96 -11.04 5.51
N ILE A 249 -14.97 -10.26 5.12
CA ILE A 249 -15.24 -9.95 3.70
C ILE A 249 -14.04 -9.23 3.07
N ILE A 250 -13.52 -8.20 3.72
CA ILE A 250 -12.39 -7.42 3.21
C ILE A 250 -11.11 -8.28 3.14
N ASN A 251 -10.87 -9.16 4.12
CA ASN A 251 -9.74 -10.09 4.09
C ASN A 251 -9.84 -11.07 2.92
N VAL A 252 -11.03 -11.62 2.64
CA VAL A 252 -11.25 -12.53 1.50
C VAL A 252 -11.02 -11.80 0.17
N MET A 253 -11.55 -10.58 0.03
CA MET A 253 -11.31 -9.74 -1.14
C MET A 253 -9.81 -9.46 -1.33
N ALA A 254 -9.08 -9.17 -0.26
CA ALA A 254 -7.63 -8.94 -0.33
C ALA A 254 -6.83 -10.18 -0.80
N LEU A 255 -7.38 -11.39 -0.77
CA LEU A 255 -6.67 -12.63 -1.09
C LEU A 255 -7.09 -13.28 -2.42
N ILE A 256 -8.37 -13.21 -2.81
CA ILE A 256 -8.93 -14.09 -3.87
C ILE A 256 -9.37 -13.31 -5.14
N LEU A 257 -9.10 -12.00 -5.25
CA LEU A 257 -9.43 -11.23 -6.47
C LEU A 257 -8.56 -11.54 -7.71
N LEU A 258 -7.49 -12.34 -7.61
CA LEU A 258 -6.59 -12.65 -8.75
C LEU A 258 -7.33 -13.22 -9.99
N PRO A 259 -8.20 -14.26 -9.88
CA PRO A 259 -8.94 -14.77 -11.04
C PRO A 259 -9.93 -13.75 -11.65
N LEU A 260 -10.35 -12.73 -10.90
CA LEU A 260 -11.28 -11.69 -11.36
C LEU A 260 -10.56 -10.50 -12.02
N THR A 261 -9.23 -10.54 -12.16
CA THR A 261 -8.47 -9.47 -12.81
C THR A 261 -8.92 -9.14 -14.24
N PRO A 262 -9.20 -10.10 -15.16
CA PRO A 262 -9.59 -9.73 -16.52
C PRO A 262 -10.94 -9.03 -16.55
N THR A 263 -11.89 -9.45 -15.72
CA THR A 263 -13.21 -8.82 -15.62
C THR A 263 -13.13 -7.41 -15.02
N LEU A 264 -12.23 -7.18 -14.05
CA LEU A 264 -12.06 -5.88 -13.41
C LEU A 264 -11.37 -4.86 -14.31
N LEU A 265 -10.53 -5.29 -15.26
CA LEU A 265 -9.88 -4.41 -16.24
C LEU A 265 -10.80 -3.99 -17.38
N LEU A 266 -11.86 -4.76 -17.65
CA LEU A 266 -12.82 -4.47 -18.73
C LEU A 266 -13.92 -3.48 -18.31
N LEU A 267 -14.09 -3.24 -17.00
CA LEU A 267 -15.06 -2.32 -16.41
C LEU A 267 -14.48 -0.91 -16.31
#